data_AF-A0A1H7BK26-F1
#
_entry.id   AF-A0A1H7BK26-F1
#
_cell.length_a   1.000
_cell.length_b   1.000
_cell.length_c   1.000
_cell.angle_alpha   90.00
_cell.angle_beta   90.00
_cell.angle_gamma   90.00
#
_symmetry.space_group_name_H-M   'P 1'
#
loop_
_entity.id
_entity.type
_entity.pdbx_description
1 polymer ?
#
loop_
_entity_poly.entity_id
_entity_poly.type
_entity_poly.pdbx_seq_one_letter_code
_entity_poly.pdbx_strand_id
1 'polypeptide(L)' 'MDQNFSPNQTARGPLIEVIECTRQDVDITAKLFNFYRMFYELPDDLDKSRDYHRFNVQQERSRIFLEVNDDKDA' A
#
# COMPACT_ATOMS: atom_id res chain seq x y z
N MET A 1 -18.77 27.66 -39.63
CA MET A 1 -18.62 27.75 -38.17
C MET A 1 -18.08 26.41 -37.73
N ASP A 2 -16.76 26.35 -37.59
CA ASP A 2 -16.02 25.12 -37.32
C ASP A 2 -16.26 24.65 -35.89
N GLN A 3 -16.80 23.44 -35.75
CA GLN A 3 -16.90 22.79 -34.44
C GLN A 3 -15.52 22.22 -34.10
N ASN A 4 -14.78 22.95 -33.25
CA ASN A 4 -13.58 22.45 -32.59
C ASN A 4 -13.97 21.30 -31.66
N PHE A 5 -13.89 20.06 -32.16
CA PHE A 5 -13.78 18.88 -31.31
C PHE A 5 -12.41 18.92 -30.64
N SER A 6 -12.37 19.31 -29.37
CA SER A 6 -11.17 19.19 -28.55
C SER A 6 -10.87 17.70 -28.36
N PRO A 7 -9.76 17.17 -28.88
CA PRO A 7 -9.44 15.77 -28.67
C PRO A 7 -8.88 15.61 -27.26
N ASN A 8 -9.28 14.52 -26.62
CA ASN A 8 -8.61 13.91 -25.47
C ASN A 8 -8.99 14.42 -24.07
N GLN A 9 -10.18 14.01 -23.61
CA GLN A 9 -10.38 13.68 -22.20
C GLN A 9 -10.14 12.18 -22.01
N THR A 10 -8.87 11.75 -22.05
CA THR A 10 -8.54 10.47 -21.39
C THR A 10 -8.54 10.79 -19.90
N ALA A 11 -9.57 10.38 -19.18
CA ALA A 11 -9.47 10.29 -17.73
C ALA A 11 -8.28 9.35 -17.45
N ARG A 12 -7.15 9.90 -17.00
CA ARG A 12 -6.07 9.06 -16.46
C ARG A 12 -6.68 8.33 -15.28
N GLY A 13 -6.76 7.01 -15.36
CA GLY A 13 -7.05 6.19 -14.19
C GLY A 13 -6.05 6.50 -13.07
N PRO A 14 -6.36 6.09 -11.82
CA PRO A 14 -5.47 6.36 -10.69
C PRO A 14 -4.06 5.85 -11.02
N LEU A 15 -3.07 6.66 -10.68
CA LEU A 15 -1.67 6.25 -10.79
C LEU A 15 -1.42 5.23 -9.68
N ILE A 16 -1.24 3.97 -10.09
CA ILE A 16 -0.82 2.88 -9.22
C ILE A 16 0.71 2.82 -9.25
N GLU A 17 1.34 2.98 -8.11
CA GLU A 17 2.78 2.80 -7.93
C GLU A 17 3.04 1.62 -7.00
N VAL A 18 4.08 0.83 -7.29
CA VAL A 18 4.53 -0.25 -6.42
C VAL A 18 5.90 0.11 -5.86
N ILE A 19 5.97 0.25 -4.54
CA ILE A 19 7.22 0.57 -3.83
C ILE A 19 7.68 -0.62 -2.98
N GLU A 20 9.00 -0.79 -2.83
CA GLU A 20 9.56 -1.74 -1.87
C GLU A 20 9.51 -1.13 -0.46
N CYS A 21 8.92 -1.87 0.48
CA CYS A 21 8.76 -1.47 1.87
C CYS A 21 10.13 -1.35 2.54
N THR A 22 10.35 -0.22 3.19
CA THR A 22 11.53 0.04 4.00
C THR A 22 11.20 -0.03 5.49
N ARG A 23 12.20 0.24 6.34
CA ARG A 23 11.99 0.35 7.80
C ARG A 23 11.03 1.47 8.17
N GLN A 24 10.87 2.50 7.33
CA GLN A 24 9.99 3.64 7.57
C GLN A 24 8.51 3.26 7.36
N ASP A 25 8.26 2.20 6.59
CA ASP A 25 6.91 1.77 6.20
C ASP A 25 6.36 0.66 7.12
N VAL A 26 7.08 0.28 8.17
CA VAL A 26 6.68 -0.81 9.09
C VAL A 26 5.31 -0.55 9.71
N ASP A 27 4.97 0.70 10.04
CA ASP A 27 3.69 1.01 10.67
C ASP A 27 2.50 0.85 9.71
N ILE A 28 2.64 1.27 8.45
CA ILE A 28 1.56 1.14 7.46
C ILE A 28 1.38 -0.33 7.06
N THR A 29 2.49 -1.05 6.85
CA THR A 29 2.47 -2.47 6.48
C THR A 29 1.95 -3.37 7.60
N ALA A 30 2.33 -3.09 8.86
CA ALA A 30 1.83 -3.84 10.01
C ALA A 30 0.31 -3.72 10.18
N LYS A 31 -0.27 -2.54 9.90
CA LYS A 31 -1.73 -2.35 9.93
C LYS A 31 -2.43 -3.17 8.86
N LEU A 32 -1.97 -3.09 7.61
CA LEU A 32 -2.53 -3.88 6.50
C LEU A 32 -2.41 -5.38 6.77
N PHE A 33 -1.27 -5.82 7.29
CA PHE A 33 -1.06 -7.21 7.67
C PHE A 33 -1.95 -7.66 8.84
N ASN A 34 -2.19 -6.80 9.83
CA ASN A 34 -3.09 -7.10 10.93
C ASN A 34 -4.53 -7.29 10.43
N PHE A 35 -5.00 -6.42 9.51
CA PHE A 35 -6.30 -6.59 8.87
C PHE A 35 -6.38 -7.89 8.06
N TYR A 36 -5.33 -8.22 7.31
CA TYR A 36 -5.22 -9.51 6.62
C TYR A 36 -5.34 -10.67 7.61
N ARG A 37 -4.63 -10.64 8.75
CA ARG A 37 -4.73 -11.67 9.79
C ARG A 37 -6.13 -11.80 10.37
N MET A 38 -6.78 -10.67 10.69
CA MET A 38 -8.16 -10.65 11.21
C MET A 38 -9.17 -11.17 10.19
N PHE A 39 -8.98 -10.89 8.90
CA PHE A 39 -9.80 -11.46 7.83
C PHE A 39 -9.75 -12.99 7.82
N TYR A 40 -8.62 -13.58 8.19
CA TYR A 40 -8.46 -15.02 8.41
C TYR A 40 -8.75 -15.46 9.86
N GLU A 41 -9.57 -14.70 10.59
CA GLU A 41 -10.06 -15.02 11.94
C GLU A 41 -8.96 -15.15 13.02
N LEU A 42 -7.76 -14.63 12.76
CA LEU A 42 -6.72 -14.54 13.79
C LEU A 42 -6.99 -13.35 14.73
N PRO A 43 -6.52 -13.40 15.99
CA PRO A 43 -6.68 -12.29 16.93
C PRO A 43 -6.08 -10.98 16.40
N ASP A 44 -6.81 -9.88 16.63
CA ASP A 44 -6.32 -8.51 16.45
C ASP A 44 -5.14 -8.27 17.39
N ASP A 45 -3.95 -8.18 16.82
CA ASP A 45 -2.70 -8.01 17.55
C ASP A 45 -1.73 -7.21 16.67
N LEU A 46 -1.93 -5.89 16.69
CA LEU A 46 -1.13 -4.95 15.90
C LEU A 46 0.33 -4.92 16.33
N ASP A 47 0.60 -5.05 17.63
CA ASP A 47 1.97 -5.01 18.15
C ASP A 47 2.79 -6.22 17.67
N LYS A 48 2.19 -7.42 17.70
CA LYS A 48 2.82 -8.60 17.10
C LYS A 48 3.00 -8.47 15.59
N SER A 49 2.06 -7.82 14.91
CA SER A 49 2.18 -7.54 13.47
C SER A 49 3.35 -6.60 13.16
N ARG A 50 3.57 -5.57 13.99
CA ARG A 50 4.72 -4.67 13.91
C ARG A 50 6.03 -5.38 14.17
N ASP A 51 6.11 -6.19 15.23
CA ASP A 51 7.32 -6.92 15.58
C ASP A 51 7.73 -7.88 14.45
N TYR A 52 6.75 -8.57 13.86
CA TYR A 52 6.96 -9.44 12.71
C TYR A 52 7.53 -8.66 11.51
N HIS A 53 6.95 -7.52 11.14
CA HIS A 53 7.43 -6.71 10.01
C HIS A 53 8.81 -6.12 10.26
N ARG A 54 9.02 -5.54 11.45
CA ARG A 54 10.32 -4.98 11.86
C ARG A 54 11.41 -6.05 11.78
N PHE A 55 11.18 -7.23 12.34
CA PHE A 55 12.15 -8.33 12.31
C PHE A 55 12.47 -8.75 10.89
N ASN A 56 11.46 -8.99 10.04
CA ASN A 56 11.69 -9.49 8.68
C ASN A 56 12.36 -8.48 7.76
N VAL A 57 11.98 -7.20 7.85
CA VAL A 57 12.60 -6.12 7.06
C VAL A 57 14.03 -5.85 7.54
N GLN A 58 14.29 -5.83 8.85
CA GLN A 58 15.63 -5.56 9.39
C GLN A 58 16.64 -6.67 9.09
N GLN A 59 16.19 -7.92 9.08
CA GLN A 59 17.01 -9.10 8.85
C GLN A 59 17.01 -9.54 7.38
N GLU A 60 16.41 -8.77 6.49
CA GLU A 60 16.29 -9.07 5.05
C GLU A 60 15.70 -10.48 4.77
N ARG A 61 14.83 -10.96 5.67
CA ARG A 61 14.18 -12.28 5.57
C ARG A 61 12.97 -12.27 4.65
N SER A 62 12.47 -11.08 4.31
CA SER A 62 11.32 -10.90 3.44
C SER A 62 11.47 -9.60 2.66
N ARG A 63 10.96 -9.61 1.43
CA ARG A 63 10.78 -8.41 0.60
C ARG A 63 9.29 -8.13 0.49
N ILE A 64 8.87 -6.97 0.97
CA ILE A 64 7.47 -6.58 1.04
C ILE A 64 7.29 -5.44 0.05
N PHE A 65 6.23 -5.48 -0.75
CA PHE A 65 5.90 -4.44 -1.72
C PHE A 65 4.54 -3.85 -1.37
N LEU A 66 4.43 -2.53 -1.47
CA LEU A 66 3.20 -1.80 -1.26
C LEU A 66 2.71 -1.25 -2.58
N GLU A 67 1.44 -1.49 -2.87
CA GLU A 67 0.70 -0.76 -3.89
C GLU A 67 0.18 0.54 -3.27
N VAL A 68 0.64 1.67 -3.79
CA VAL A 68 0.21 3.00 -3.38
C VAL A 68 -0.53 3.66 -4.54
N ASN A 69 -1.71 4.20 -4.25
CA ASN A 69 -2.49 4.97 -5.20
C ASN A 69 -2.34 6.46 -4.86
N ASP A 70 -2.04 7.29 -5.87
CA ASP A 70 -1.87 8.75 -5.71
C ASP A 70 -3.22 9.50 -5.62
N ASP A 71 -4.30 8.84 -5.19
CA ASP A 71 -5.50 9.54 -4.76
C ASP A 71 -5.22 10.18 -3.40
N LYS A 72 -4.49 11.30 -3.45
CA LYS A 72 -4.34 12.27 -2.37
C LYS A 72 -5.64 13.02 -2.15
N ASP A 73 -6.70 12.32 -1.79
CA ASP A 73 -7.89 12.95 -1.22
C ASP A 73 -8.28 12.14 0.03
N ALA A 74 -7.60 12.49 1.13
CA ALA A 74 -8.00 12.19 2.50
C ALA A 74 -8.37 13.50 3.20
#